data_AF-A0A2V6D0N7-F1
#
_entry.id   AF-A0A2V6D0N7-F1
#
_cell.length_a   1.000
_cell.length_b   1.000
_cell.length_c   1.000
_cell.angle_alpha   90.00
_cell.angle_beta   90.00
_cell.angle_gamma   90.00
#
_symmetry.space_group_name_H-M   'P 1'
#
loop_
_entity.id
_entity.type
_entity.pdbx_description
1 polymer ?
#
loop_
_entity_poly.entity_id
_entity_poly.type
_entity_poly.pdbx_seq_one_letter_code
_entity_poly.pdbx_strand_id
1 'polypeptide(L)' 'DLEPLRRLGILVDRDNEGYLLQIFSKPAEDRPTLFFEIIQRKGAKSFGKGNFKALFEALEKEQERRGNL' A
#
# COMPACT_ATOMS: atom_id res chain seq x y z
N ASP A 1 8.77 -8.44 -15.69
CA ASP A 1 7.39 -8.27 -16.17
C ASP A 1 6.62 -7.45 -15.13
N LEU A 2 6.01 -6.34 -15.54
CA LEU A 2 5.25 -5.43 -14.66
C LEU A 2 3.74 -5.66 -14.72
N GLU A 3 3.27 -6.37 -15.74
CA GLU A 3 1.84 -6.57 -15.96
C GLU A 3 1.16 -7.37 -14.83
N PRO A 4 1.78 -8.43 -14.27
CA PRO A 4 1.25 -9.10 -13.09
C PRO A 4 1.15 -8.18 -11.87
N LEU A 5 2.15 -7.31 -11.66
CA LEU A 5 2.16 -6.37 -10.53
C LEU A 5 1.00 -5.38 -10.65
N ARG A 6 0.82 -4.80 -11.84
CA ARG A 6 -0.30 -3.89 -12.11
C ARG A 6 -1.65 -4.59 -11.91
N ARG A 7 -1.81 -5.80 -12.41
CA ARG A 7 -3.05 -6.59 -12.27
C ARG A 7 -3.39 -6.89 -10.81
N LEU A 8 -2.38 -7.14 -9.98
CA LEU A 8 -2.54 -7.41 -8.55
C LEU A 8 -2.64 -6.13 -7.69
N GLY A 9 -2.47 -4.95 -8.28
CA GLY A 9 -2.44 -3.69 -7.53
C GLY A 9 -1.20 -3.54 -6.64
N ILE A 10 -0.10 -4.21 -7.00
CA ILE A 10 1.16 -4.12 -6.25
C ILE A 10 1.85 -2.80 -6.58
N LEU A 11 2.15 -2.04 -5.53
CA LEU A 11 2.87 -0.78 -5.60
C LEU A 11 4.38 -1.04 -5.62
N VAL A 12 5.11 -0.22 -6.38
CA VAL A 12 6.56 -0.36 -6.56
C VAL A 12 7.23 0.94 -6.11
N ASP A 13 8.15 0.85 -5.16
CA ASP A 13 9.03 1.95 -4.76
C ASP A 13 10.49 1.51 -4.83
N ARG A 14 11.41 2.47 -4.81
CA ARG A 14 12.86 2.23 -4.88
C ARG A 14 13.65 3.22 -4.04
N ASP A 15 14.75 2.74 -3.49
CA ASP A 15 15.77 3.58 -2.88
C ASP A 15 17.13 3.35 -3.56
N ASN A 16 18.20 3.91 -3.00
CA ASN A 16 19.54 3.81 -3.57
C ASN A 16 20.12 2.38 -3.51
N GLU A 17 19.57 1.50 -2.67
CA GLU A 17 20.09 0.14 -2.43
C GLU A 17 19.24 -0.94 -3.08
N GLY A 18 18.02 -0.62 -3.53
CA GLY A 18 17.19 -1.55 -4.28
C GLY A 18 15.75 -1.11 -4.44
N TYR A 19 14.84 -2.08 -4.51
CA TYR A 19 13.40 -1.81 -4.65
C TYR A 19 12.56 -2.59 -3.64
N LEU A 20 11.33 -2.14 -3.49
CA LEU A 20 10.31 -2.76 -2.68
C LEU A 20 9.00 -2.87 -3.45
N LEU A 21 8.29 -3.98 -3.21
CA LEU A 21 6.96 -4.25 -3.71
C LEU A 21 6.01 -4.30 -2.51
N GLN A 22 4.92 -3.54 -2.54
CA GLN A 22 3.97 -3.43 -1.44
C GLN A 22 2.54 -3.66 -1.92
N ILE A 23 1.72 -4.28 -1.08
CA ILE A 23 0.27 -4.33 -1.24
C ILE A 23 -0.39 -4.23 0.13
N PHE A 24 -1.49 -3.50 0.20
CA PHE A 24 -2.27 -3.30 1.42
C PHE A 24 -3.61 -3.99 1.29
N SER A 25 -4.05 -4.66 2.37
CA SER A 25 -5.38 -5.23 2.43
C SER A 25 -6.43 -4.14 2.67
N LYS A 26 -7.69 -4.46 2.38
CA LYS A 26 -8.82 -3.77 3.01
C LYS A 26 -8.78 -3.96 4.53
N PRO A 27 -9.53 -3.17 5.32
CA PRO A 27 -9.69 -3.44 6.74
C PRO A 27 -10.06 -4.91 6.99
N ALA A 28 -9.39 -5.55 7.95
CA ALA A 28 -9.62 -6.94 8.32
C ALA A 28 -10.92 -7.14 9.11
N GLU A 29 -11.38 -6.05 9.74
CA GLU A 29 -12.57 -5.98 10.58
C GLU A 29 -13.56 -4.96 9.98
N ASP A 30 -14.81 -5.00 10.45
CA ASP A 30 -15.84 -4.05 10.04
C ASP A 30 -15.45 -2.59 10.39
N ARG A 31 -14.76 -2.42 11.53
CA ARG A 31 -14.17 -1.14 11.91
C ARG A 31 -12.85 -0.93 11.16
N PRO A 32 -12.61 0.26 10.56
CA PRO A 32 -11.43 0.54 9.74
C PRO A 32 -10.19 0.83 10.60
N THR A 33 -9.82 -0.10 11.47
CA THR A 33 -8.73 0.07 12.46
C THR A 33 -7.55 -0.84 12.23
N LEU A 34 -7.76 -2.02 11.63
CA LEU A 34 -6.72 -3.00 11.37
C LEU A 34 -6.69 -3.34 9.89
N PHE A 35 -5.50 -3.30 9.29
CA PHE A 35 -5.23 -3.76 7.94
C PHE A 35 -3.86 -4.44 7.92
N PHE A 36 -3.58 -5.18 6.85
CA PHE A 36 -2.31 -5.84 6.64
C PHE A 36 -1.54 -5.19 5.50
N GLU A 37 -0.23 -5.12 5.68
CA GLU A 37 0.73 -4.81 4.63
C GLU A 37 1.53 -6.08 4.31
N ILE A 38 1.64 -6.39 3.02
CA ILE A 38 2.59 -7.40 2.54
C ILE A 38 3.67 -6.67 1.76
N ILE A 39 4.92 -6.84 2.19
CA ILE A 39 6.09 -6.19 1.62
C ILE A 39 7.15 -7.21 1.20
N GLN A 40 7.63 -7.09 -0.04
CA GLN A 40 8.81 -7.79 -0.53
C GLN A 40 9.94 -6.78 -0.78
N ARG A 41 11.10 -7.03 -0.17
CA ARG A 41 12.29 -6.19 -0.32
C ARG A 41 13.35 -6.92 -1.14
N LYS A 42 13.96 -6.19 -2.06
CA LYS A 42 15.20 -6.62 -2.71
C LYS A 42 16.22 -5.51 -2.57
N GLY A 43 17.06 -5.60 -1.54
CA GLY A 43 18.10 -4.62 -1.21
C GLY A 43 17.58 -3.35 -0.51
N ALA A 44 16.36 -2.91 -0.82
CA ALA A 44 15.78 -1.70 -0.23
C ALA A 44 15.64 -1.75 1.30
N LYS A 45 16.13 -0.71 1.96
CA LYS A 45 16.05 -0.51 3.42
C LYS A 45 15.01 0.53 3.83
N SER A 46 14.53 1.32 2.87
CA SER A 46 13.49 2.33 3.09
C SER A 46 12.10 1.73 3.30
N PHE A 47 11.13 2.52 3.78
CA PHE A 47 9.77 2.06 4.07
C PHE A 47 8.76 2.27 2.93
N GLY A 48 9.20 2.77 1.77
CA GLY A 48 8.29 3.08 0.67
C GLY A 48 7.38 4.28 0.95
N LYS A 49 7.96 5.44 1.27
CA LYS A 49 7.21 6.66 1.66
C LYS A 49 6.16 7.06 0.62
N GLY A 50 6.42 6.83 -0.67
CA GLY A 50 5.47 7.14 -1.73
C GLY A 50 4.20 6.29 -1.65
N ASN A 51 4.36 4.99 -1.39
CA ASN A 51 3.26 4.04 -1.29
C ASN A 51 2.37 4.31 -0.05
N PHE A 52 2.97 4.80 1.02
CA PHE A 52 2.25 5.15 2.24
C PHE A 52 1.30 6.34 2.06
N LYS A 53 1.70 7.36 1.29
CA LYS A 53 0.83 8.49 0.95
C LYS A 53 -0.38 8.03 0.13
N ALA A 54 -0.16 7.20 -0.89
CA ALA A 54 -1.22 6.66 -1.74
C ALA A 54 -2.21 5.79 -0.93
N LEU A 55 -1.73 5.06 0.07
CA LEU A 55 -2.58 4.30 1.00
C LEU A 55 -3.50 5.23 1.80
N PHE A 56 -2.96 6.29 2.39
CA PHE A 56 -3.75 7.24 3.19
C PHE A 56 -4.83 7.94 2.35
N GLU A 57 -4.48 8.40 1.15
CA GLU A 57 -5.45 9.02 0.23
C GLU A 57 -6.57 8.04 -0.16
N ALA A 58 -6.24 6.76 -0.38
CA ALA A 58 -7.24 5.72 -0.67
C ALA A 58 -8.13 5.41 0.54
N LEU A 59 -7.58 5.44 1.75
CA LEU A 59 -8.30 5.21 2.99
C LEU A 59 -9.25 6.38 3.32
N GLU A 60 -8.78 7.62 3.19
CA GLU A 60 -9.59 8.83 3.39
C GLU A 60 -10.78 8.83 2.44
N LYS A 61 -10.56 8.54 1.15
CA LYS A 61 -11.64 8.45 0.16
C LYS A 61 -12.69 7.38 0.50
N GLU A 62 -12.27 6.25 1.07
CA GLU A 62 -13.20 5.21 1.53
C GLU A 62 -13.93 5.62 2.82
N GLN A 63 -13.31 6.40 3.71
CA GLN A 63 -13.96 6.99 4.88
C GLN A 63 -15.00 8.04 4.48
N GLU A 64 -14.70 8.92 3.51
CA GLU A 64 -15.66 9.89 2.97
C GLU A 64 -16.90 9.18 2.41
N ARG A 65 -16.70 8.08 1.67
CA ARG A 65 -17.78 7.28 1.09
C ARG A 65 -18.68 6.63 2.16
N ARG A 66 -18.13 6.35 3.35
CA ARG A 66 -18.87 5.75 4.48
C ARG A 66 -19.59 6.80 5.34
N GLY A 67 -19.33 8.10 5.13
CA GLY A 67 -20.08 9.21 5.73
C GLY A 67 -19.67 9.54 7.17
N ASN A 68 -18.43 9.25 7.56
CA ASN A 68 -17.92 9.43 8.92
C ASN A 68 -16.67 10.33 8.98
N LEU A 69 -16.64 11.36 8.13
CA LEU A 69 -15.73 12.52 8.19
C LEU A 69 -16.53 13.79 8.50
#